data_AF-A0A1I7A1E0-F1
#
_entry.id   AF-A0A1I7A1E0-F1
#
_cell.length_a   1.000
_cell.length_b   1.000
_cell.length_c   1.000
_cell.angle_alpha   90.00
_cell.angle_beta   90.00
_cell.angle_gamma   90.00
#
_symmetry.space_group_name_H-M   'P 1'
#
loop_
_entity.id
_entity.type
_entity.pdbx_description
1 polymer ?
#
loop_
_entity_poly.entity_id
_entity_poly.type
_entity_poly.pdbx_seq_one_letter_code
_entity_poly.pdbx_strand_id
1 'polypeptide(L)' 'MLIDNVRVIIANGPFSAEDAQYYIEQIKKSAKFPLKKIIFNRSDAYLDIRYSFDSIPFERIRRIPLTAPHEDRAVNN' A
#
# COMPACT_ATOMS: atom_id res chain seq x y z
N MET A 1 -4.79 13.06 -4.74
CA MET A 1 -6.27 13.07 -4.72
C MET A 1 -6.79 12.82 -3.30
N LEU A 2 -8.08 13.02 -3.05
CA LEU A 2 -8.73 12.73 -1.77
C LEU A 2 -9.83 11.70 -2.03
N ILE A 3 -9.84 10.58 -1.30
CA ILE A 3 -10.84 9.52 -1.41
C ILE A 3 -11.30 9.18 0.00
N ASP A 4 -12.60 9.30 0.28
CA ASP A 4 -13.18 8.96 1.60
C ASP A 4 -12.42 9.59 2.78
N ASN A 5 -12.15 10.89 2.66
CA ASN A 5 -11.34 11.72 3.56
C ASN A 5 -9.89 11.26 3.78
N VAL A 6 -9.41 10.29 3.00
CA VAL A 6 -8.02 9.83 2.98
C VAL A 6 -7.24 10.58 1.91
N ARG A 7 -6.12 11.19 2.28
CA ARG A 7 -5.19 11.80 1.31
C ARG A 7 -4.45 10.70 0.55
N VAL A 8 -4.68 10.61 -0.76
CA VAL A 8 -4.05 9.62 -1.63
C VAL A 8 -2.98 10.28 -2.50
N ILE A 9 -1.78 9.72 -2.48
CA ILE A 9 -0.63 10.14 -3.29
C ILE A 9 -0.20 8.96 -4.16
N ILE A 10 -0.17 9.16 -5.47
CA ILE A 10 0.42 8.20 -6.41
C ILE A 10 1.82 8.74 -6.73
N ALA A 11 2.84 8.11 -6.17
CA ALA A 11 4.23 8.58 -6.29
C ALA A 11 4.88 8.12 -7.59
N ASN A 12 4.59 6.89 -8.04
CA ASN A 12 5.09 6.34 -9.30
C ASN A 12 4.18 5.24 -9.85
N GLY A 13 4.24 5.07 -11.16
CA GLY A 13 3.53 4.05 -11.92
C GLY A 13 2.03 4.34 -12.09
N PRO A 14 1.37 3.68 -13.06
CA PRO A 14 -0.07 3.78 -13.22
C PRO A 14 -0.76 3.14 -12.01
N PHE A 15 -1.73 3.86 -11.43
CA PHE A 15 -2.53 3.38 -10.33
C PHE A 15 -3.93 3.99 -10.43
N SER A 16 -4.96 3.16 -10.54
CA SER A 16 -6.33 3.63 -10.73
C SER A 16 -6.94 4.13 -9.42
N ALA A 17 -8.05 4.88 -9.53
CA ALA A 17 -8.79 5.31 -8.34
C ALA A 17 -9.48 4.11 -7.66
N GLU A 18 -9.93 3.14 -8.46
CA GLU A 18 -10.56 1.90 -8.03
C GLU A 18 -9.57 1.03 -7.24
N ASP A 19 -8.34 0.88 -7.72
CA ASP A 19 -7.27 0.17 -7.00
C ASP A 19 -6.97 0.86 -5.66
N ALA A 20 -6.87 2.20 -5.65
CA ALA A 20 -6.66 2.96 -4.43
C ALA A 20 -7.78 2.74 -3.42
N GLN A 21 -9.04 2.76 -3.88
CA GLN A 21 -10.20 2.52 -3.03
C GLN A 21 -10.19 1.11 -2.44
N TYR A 22 -9.87 0.09 -3.24
CA TYR A 22 -9.72 -1.28 -2.76
C TYR A 22 -8.74 -1.37 -1.59
N TYR A 23 -7.54 -0.81 -1.72
CA TYR A 23 -6.54 -0.88 -0.64
C TYR A 23 -6.92 -0.05 0.59
N ILE A 24 -7.58 1.09 0.40
CA ILE A 24 -8.13 1.89 1.51
C ILE A 24 -9.12 1.05 2.32
N GLU A 25 -10.05 0.36 1.66
CA GLU A 25 -11.03 -0.50 2.32
C GLU A 25 -10.36 -1.67 3.06
N GLN A 26 -9.38 -2.33 2.45
CA GLN A 26 -8.64 -3.42 3.10
C GLN A 26 -7.89 -2.96 4.35
N ILE A 27 -7.29 -1.78 4.32
CA ILE A 27 -6.62 -1.19 5.50
C ILE A 27 -7.66 -0.83 6.56
N LYS A 28 -8.77 -0.19 6.18
CA LYS A 28 -9.84 0.18 7.11
C LYS A 28 -10.48 -1.03 7.81
N LYS A 29 -10.61 -2.18 7.13
CA LYS A 29 -11.13 -3.42 7.73
C LYS A 29 -10.32 -3.95 8.92
N SER A 30 -9.00 -3.71 8.92
CA SER A 30 -8.08 -4.23 9.96
C SER A 30 -7.56 -3.14 10.90
N ALA A 31 -7.73 -1.86 10.54
CA ALA A 31 -7.26 -0.74 11.32
C ALA A 31 -8.25 -0.37 12.43
N LYS A 32 -7.71 -0.13 13.64
CA LYS A 32 -8.47 0.44 14.76
C LYS A 32 -8.58 1.97 14.72
N PHE A 33 -7.79 2.62 13.88
CA PHE A 33 -7.64 4.07 13.84
C PHE A 33 -8.04 4.64 12.47
N PRO A 34 -8.51 5.90 12.40
CA PRO A 34 -8.83 6.56 11.14
C PRO A 34 -7.60 6.69 10.24
N LEU A 35 -7.74 6.22 9.00
CA LEU A 35 -6.70 6.32 7.97
C LEU A 35 -6.64 7.78 7.48
N LYS A 36 -5.47 8.40 7.58
CA LYS A 36 -5.24 9.81 7.23
C LYS A 36 -4.73 9.98 5.81
N LYS A 37 -3.74 9.18 5.45
CA LYS A 37 -2.96 9.32 4.22
C LYS A 37 -2.46 7.96 3.77
N ILE A 38 -2.42 7.78 2.46
CA ILE A 38 -1.85 6.63 1.79
C ILE A 38 -1.03 7.09 0.57
N ILE A 39 0.13 6.45 0.38
CA ILE A 39 1.03 6.66 -0.75
C ILE A 39 1.22 5.32 -1.45
N PHE A 40 0.99 5.31 -2.75
CA PHE A 40 1.27 4.18 -3.62
C PHE A 40 2.52 4.48 -4.45
N ASN A 41 3.47 3.55 -4.44
CA ASN A 41 4.63 3.58 -5.31
C ASN A 41 4.69 2.23 -6.04
N ARG A 42 4.28 2.23 -7.31
CA ARG A 42 4.25 1.03 -8.14
C ARG A 42 5.49 0.98 -9.03
N SER A 43 6.13 -0.18 -9.02
CA SER A 43 7.20 -0.58 -9.95
C SER A 43 6.75 -1.82 -10.71
N ASP A 44 7.59 -2.36 -11.59
CA ASP A 44 7.27 -3.59 -12.33
C ASP A 44 7.25 -4.83 -11.41
N ALA A 45 8.09 -4.85 -10.37
CA ALA A 45 8.23 -6.00 -9.46
C ALA A 45 7.36 -5.89 -8.21
N TYR A 46 7.11 -4.67 -7.71
CA TYR A 46 6.45 -4.45 -6.43
C TYR A 46 5.49 -3.25 -6.43
N LEU A 47 4.46 -3.36 -5.59
CA LEU A 47 3.64 -2.25 -5.11
C LEU A 47 3.99 -1.95 -3.65
N ASP A 48 4.58 -0.79 -3.40
CA ASP A 48 4.78 -0.26 -2.06
C ASP A 48 3.58 0.59 -1.65
N ILE A 49 3.01 0.28 -0.50
CA ILE A 49 1.90 0.99 0.11
C ILE A 49 2.39 1.56 1.44
N ARG A 50 2.49 2.89 1.53
CA ARG A 50 2.82 3.59 2.78
C ARG A 50 1.60 4.31 3.30
N TYR A 51 1.29 4.20 4.58
CA TYR A 51 0.07 4.79 5.14
C TYR A 51 0.23 5.24 6.58
N SER A 52 -0.53 6.27 6.96
CA SER A 52 -0.51 6.86 8.30
C SER A 52 -1.91 7.03 8.85
N PHE A 53 -2.04 7.01 10.18
CA PHE A 53 -3.30 7.24 10.89
C PHE A 53 -3.26 8.56 11.64
N ASP A 54 -4.41 9.16 11.93
CA ASP A 54 -4.47 10.50 12.56
C ASP A 54 -3.83 10.56 13.95
N SER A 55 -3.97 9.50 14.73
CA SER A 55 -3.48 9.43 16.12
C SER A 55 -2.16 8.68 16.28
N ILE A 56 -1.49 8.35 15.17
CA ILE A 56 -0.27 7.53 15.18
C ILE A 56 0.88 8.33 14.54
N PRO A 57 1.99 8.58 15.26
CA PRO A 57 3.09 9.41 14.76
C PRO A 57 4.01 8.69 13.76
N PHE A 58 3.75 7.42 13.45
CA PHE A 58 4.55 6.61 12.53
C PHE A 58 3.74 6.17 11.31
N GLU A 59 4.39 6.15 10.15
CA GLU A 59 3.86 5.53 8.95
C GLU A 59 4.08 4.01 8.97
N ARG A 60 3.17 3.27 8.36
CA ARG A 60 3.33 1.84 8.08
C ARG A 60 3.68 1.66 6.61
N ILE A 61 4.50 0.66 6.32
CA ILE A 61 4.90 0.31 4.96
C ILE A 61 4.55 -1.16 4.73
N ARG A 62 3.89 -1.45 3.61
CA ARG A 62 3.62 -2.79 3.12
C ARG A 62 4.09 -2.90 1.68
N ARG A 63 4.89 -3.92 1.38
CA ARG A 63 5.32 -4.26 0.02
C ARG A 63 4.55 -5.47 -0.48
N ILE A 64 3.98 -5.37 -1.67
CA ILE A 64 3.26 -6.44 -2.34
C ILE A 64 4.02 -6.80 -3.62
N PRO A 65 4.52 -8.04 -3.78
CA PRO A 65 5.10 -8.47 -5.04
C PRO A 65 4.03 -8.54 -6.13
N LEU A 66 4.34 -8.01 -7.31
CA LEU A 66 3.46 -8.01 -8.49
C LEU A 66 3.82 -9.14 -9.46
N THR A 67 5.07 -9.59 -9.42
CA THR A 67 5.53 -10.82 -10.07
C THR A 67 5.59 -11.93 -9.03
N ALA A 68 5.35 -13.18 -9.45
CA ALA A 68 5.60 -14.33 -8.58
C ALA A 68 7.07 -14.26 -8.09
N PRO A 69 7.34 -14.51 -6.80
CA PRO A 69 8.71 -14.68 -6.37
C PRO A 69 9.30 -15.83 -7.19
N HIS A 70 10.43 -15.60 -7.85
CA HIS A 70 11.20 -16.70 -8.43
C HIS A 70 11.55 -17.61 -7.24
N GLU A 71 11.03 -18.84 -7.22
CA GLU A 71 11.43 -19.86 -6.26
C GLU A 71 12.88 -20.27 -6.58
N ASP A 72 13.84 -19.42 -6.24
CA ASP A 72 15.19 -19.91 -5.99
C ASP A 72 15.11 -20.65 -4.67
N ARG A 73 14.77 -21.95 -4.78
CA ARG A 73 14.88 -22.93 -3.70
C ARG A 73 16.20 -22.66 -3.00
N ALA A 74 16.13 -22.26 -1.73
CA ALA A 74 17.28 -22.28 -0.86
C ALA A 74 17.77 -23.73 -0.81
N VAL A 75 18.80 -24.06 -1.59
CA VAL A 75 19.60 -25.26 -1.45
C VAL A 75 20.38 -25.09 -0.15
N ASN A 76 19.87 -25.69 0.93
CA ASN A 76 20.71 -26.02 2.06
C ASN A 76 21.58 -27.21 1.64
N ASN A 77 22.88 -26.95 1.46
CA ASN A 77 23.94 -27.97 1.44
C ASN A 77 24.21 -28.50 2.84
#